data_AF-A0A9X3UST2-F1
#
_entry.id   AF-A0A9X3UST2-F1
#
_cell.length_a   1.000
_cell.length_b   1.000
_cell.length_c   1.000
_cell.angle_alpha   90.00
_cell.angle_beta   90.00
_cell.angle_gamma   90.00
#
_symmetry.space_group_name_H-M   'P 1'
#
loop_
_entity.id
_entity.type
_entity.pdbx_description
1 polymer ?
#
loop_
_entity_poly.entity_id
_entity_poly.type
_entity_poly.pdbx_seq_one_letter_code
_entity_poly.pdbx_strand_id
1 'polypeptide(L)'
;MILLKDISYEWEDGEVALKNINLEIKKGEFVLISGKSGSGKSTIGSVMNGLIPHYYKGRMQGEAFASGKDISKLLLHEVGHIVGTVFQDPRSQFFTTTTDEEIAFGLQTICKSRDEIKQRVEVLCLLERK
;
A
#
# COMPACT_ATOMS: atom_id res chain seq x y z
N MET A 1 3.26 -10.63 -6.20
CA MET A 1 4.63 -10.32 -6.65
C MET A 1 4.72 -8.81 -6.76
N ILE A 2 5.78 -8.22 -6.24
CA ILE A 2 6.13 -6.81 -6.44
C ILE A 2 7.44 -6.76 -7.21
N LEU A 3 7.53 -5.89 -8.20
CA LEU A 3 8.74 -5.70 -8.99
C LEU A 3 8.98 -4.21 -9.23
N LEU A 4 10.14 -3.73 -8.78
CA LEU A 4 10.64 -2.37 -8.99
C LEU A 4 11.87 -2.46 -9.88
N LYS A 5 11.87 -1.75 -11.00
CA LYS A 5 12.98 -1.70 -11.97
C LYS A 5 13.49 -0.28 -12.12
N ASP A 6 14.77 -0.10 -11.81
CA ASP A 6 15.50 1.16 -11.95
C ASP A 6 14.79 2.38 -11.34
N ILE A 7 14.08 2.15 -10.22
CA ILE A 7 13.26 3.19 -9.59
C ILE A 7 14.14 4.30 -9.03
N SER A 8 13.92 5.51 -9.51
CA SER A 8 14.48 6.74 -8.94
C SER A 8 13.36 7.74 -8.69
N TYR A 9 13.43 8.46 -7.59
CA TYR A 9 12.41 9.43 -7.21
C TYR A 9 13.02 10.66 -6.55
N GLU A 10 12.62 11.82 -7.03
CA GLU A 10 12.99 13.13 -6.51
C GLU A 10 11.71 13.91 -6.16
N TRP A 11 11.66 14.48 -4.96
CA TRP A 11 10.57 15.34 -4.51
C TRP A 11 10.57 16.68 -5.25
N GLU A 12 9.46 17.45 -5.16
CA GLU A 12 9.35 18.76 -5.82
C GLU A 12 10.38 19.80 -5.32
N ASP A 13 10.88 19.65 -4.09
CA ASP A 13 11.92 20.49 -3.51
C ASP A 13 13.35 20.10 -3.95
N GLY A 14 13.49 19.08 -4.78
CA GLY A 14 14.76 18.58 -5.29
C GLY A 14 15.43 17.53 -4.42
N GLU A 15 14.84 17.13 -3.29
CA GLU A 15 15.38 16.05 -2.47
C GLU A 15 15.26 14.70 -3.18
N VAL A 16 16.39 14.04 -3.41
CA VAL A 16 16.44 12.70 -4.00
C VAL A 16 16.16 11.64 -2.94
N ALA A 17 14.96 11.06 -2.99
CA ALA A 17 14.53 10.06 -2.01
C ALA A 17 14.94 8.63 -2.39
N LEU A 18 14.94 8.30 -3.68
CA LEU A 18 15.30 6.98 -4.21
C LEU A 18 16.23 7.13 -5.41
N LYS A 19 17.25 6.26 -5.49
CA LYS A 19 18.22 6.26 -6.58
C LYS A 19 18.50 4.83 -7.05
N ASN A 20 18.08 4.53 -8.27
CA ASN A 20 18.31 3.26 -8.96
C ASN A 20 17.97 2.02 -8.11
N ILE A 21 16.75 1.97 -7.58
CA ILE A 21 16.26 0.86 -6.76
C ILE A 21 15.72 -0.24 -7.66
N ASN A 22 16.32 -1.42 -7.51
CA ASN A 22 15.87 -2.66 -8.14
C ASN A 22 15.48 -3.65 -7.04
N LEU A 23 14.22 -4.10 -7.03
CA LEU A 23 13.66 -4.96 -5.98
C LEU A 23 12.63 -5.90 -6.58
N GLU A 24 12.76 -7.20 -6.29
CA GLU A 24 11.76 -8.21 -6.62
C GLU A 24 11.32 -8.90 -5.33
N ILE A 25 10.02 -8.92 -5.07
CA ILE A 25 9.40 -9.66 -3.97
C ILE A 25 8.42 -10.67 -4.57
N LYS A 26 8.71 -11.96 -4.40
CA LYS A 26 7.93 -13.07 -4.94
C LYS A 26 6.71 -13.34 -4.07
N LYS A 27 5.74 -14.05 -4.65
CA LYS A 27 4.51 -14.43 -3.92
C LYS A 27 4.88 -15.34 -2.75
N GLY A 28 4.41 -14.98 -1.56
CA GLY A 28 4.62 -15.76 -0.33
C GLY A 28 5.88 -15.39 0.46
N GLU A 29 6.70 -14.45 -0.03
CA GLU A 29 7.86 -13.96 0.71
C GLU A 29 7.45 -13.00 1.83
N PHE A 30 8.17 -13.09 2.94
CA PHE A 30 8.13 -12.13 4.03
C PHE A 30 9.45 -11.36 4.05
N VAL A 31 9.39 -10.06 3.79
CA VAL A 31 10.57 -9.21 3.56
C VAL A 31 10.60 -8.05 4.54
N LEU A 32 11.76 -7.81 5.14
CA LEU A 32 12.04 -6.65 5.98
C LEU A 32 12.85 -5.61 5.20
N ILE A 33 12.32 -4.40 5.07
CA ILE A 33 13.06 -3.24 4.57
C ILE A 33 13.51 -2.41 5.79
N SER A 34 14.81 -2.38 6.06
CA SER A 34 15.40 -1.66 7.20
C SER A 34 16.40 -0.59 6.75
N GLY A 35 16.65 0.40 7.60
CA GLY A 35 17.54 1.53 7.29
C GLY A 35 17.29 2.73 8.20
N LYS A 36 18.24 3.67 8.26
CA LYS A 36 18.15 4.90 9.07
C LYS A 36 16.91 5.74 8.72
N SER A 37 16.45 6.58 9.64
CA SER A 37 15.40 7.56 9.29
C SER A 37 15.82 8.39 8.07
N GLY A 38 14.87 8.71 7.18
CA GLY A 38 15.14 9.41 5.93
C GLY A 38 15.73 8.56 4.78
N SER A 39 16.02 7.27 4.99
CA SER A 39 16.61 6.42 3.94
C SER A 39 15.66 6.00 2.80
N GLY A 40 14.51 6.64 2.64
CA GLY A 40 13.55 6.35 1.56
C GLY A 40 12.60 5.16 1.77
N LYS A 41 12.60 4.49 2.93
CA LYS A 41 11.75 3.30 3.18
C LYS A 41 10.26 3.55 2.92
N SER A 42 9.72 4.62 3.50
CA SER A 42 8.32 5.01 3.29
C SER A 42 8.08 5.37 1.83
N THR A 43 9.05 5.99 1.14
CA THR A 43 8.98 6.28 -0.29
C THR A 43 8.88 5.02 -1.14
N ILE A 44 9.65 3.96 -0.82
CA ILE A 44 9.50 2.65 -1.50
C ILE A 44 8.08 2.11 -1.26
N GLY A 45 7.57 2.20 -0.03
CA GLY A 45 6.18 1.85 0.30
C GLY A 45 5.17 2.61 -0.56
N SER A 46 5.34 3.91 -0.72
CA SER A 46 4.50 4.78 -1.54
C SER A 46 4.56 4.44 -3.04
N VAL A 47 5.69 3.96 -3.55
CA VAL A 47 5.77 3.44 -4.92
C VAL A 47 4.99 2.13 -5.03
N MET A 48 5.15 1.22 -4.06
CA MET A 48 4.49 -0.09 -4.09
C MET A 48 2.97 -0.02 -3.99
N ASN A 49 2.41 0.94 -3.23
CA ASN A 49 0.97 1.11 -3.09
C ASN A 49 0.36 2.13 -4.07
N GLY A 50 1.17 2.68 -4.98
CA GLY A 50 0.73 3.60 -6.02
C GLY A 50 0.52 5.05 -5.58
N LEU A 51 0.77 5.42 -4.33
CA LEU A 51 0.76 6.84 -3.92
C LEU A 51 1.79 7.66 -4.71
N ILE A 52 2.91 7.06 -5.08
CA ILE A 52 3.78 7.53 -6.16
C ILE A 52 3.50 6.63 -7.38
N PRO A 53 3.15 7.17 -8.56
CA PRO A 53 3.16 8.59 -8.92
C PRO A 53 1.82 9.32 -8.76
N HIS A 54 0.75 8.66 -8.25
CA HIS A 54 -0.62 9.16 -8.41
C HIS A 54 -1.04 10.29 -7.45
N TYR A 55 -0.45 10.35 -6.26
CA TYR A 55 -0.83 11.30 -5.20
C TYR A 55 0.31 12.27 -4.87
N TYR A 56 1.51 11.73 -4.64
CA TYR A 56 2.68 12.54 -4.35
C TYR A 56 3.29 13.08 -5.64
N LYS A 57 3.58 14.37 -5.63
CA LYS A 57 4.24 15.06 -6.74
C LYS A 57 5.76 14.93 -6.63
N GLY A 58 6.40 14.84 -7.78
CA GLY A 58 7.84 14.68 -7.92
C GLY A 58 8.19 14.11 -9.29
N ARG A 59 9.47 13.78 -9.47
CA ARG A 59 9.97 13.13 -10.69
C ARG A 59 10.30 11.68 -10.40
N MET A 60 9.51 10.78 -10.96
CA MET A 60 9.74 9.34 -10.91
C MET A 60 10.35 8.86 -12.23
N GLN A 61 11.32 7.95 -12.14
CA GLN A 61 11.87 7.18 -13.27
C GLN A 61 11.83 5.69 -12.93
N GLY A 62 11.85 4.85 -13.97
CA GLY A 62 11.76 3.40 -13.85
C GLY A 62 10.31 2.88 -13.87
N GLU A 63 10.15 1.60 -13.59
CA GLU A 63 8.86 0.90 -13.66
C GLU A 63 8.55 0.16 -12.36
N ALA A 64 7.28 0.20 -11.93
CA ALA A 64 6.81 -0.50 -10.75
C ALA A 64 5.60 -1.37 -11.09
N PHE A 65 5.64 -2.64 -10.70
CA PHE A 65 4.59 -3.62 -10.95
C PHE A 65 4.10 -4.26 -9.66
N ALA A 66 2.78 -4.40 -9.54
CA ALA A 66 2.12 -5.16 -8.49
C ALA A 66 1.25 -6.26 -9.10
N SER A 67 1.48 -7.51 -8.72
CA SER A 67 0.81 -8.69 -9.26
C SER A 67 0.81 -8.76 -10.80
N GLY A 68 1.94 -8.37 -11.40
CA GLY A 68 2.15 -8.36 -12.85
C GLY A 68 1.53 -7.17 -13.59
N LYS A 69 0.85 -6.26 -12.88
CA LYS A 69 0.26 -5.04 -13.45
C LYS A 69 1.16 -3.84 -13.18
N ASP A 70 1.36 -3.01 -14.20
CA ASP A 70 2.08 -1.74 -14.09
C ASP A 70 1.26 -0.75 -13.24
N ILE A 71 1.83 -0.32 -12.11
CA ILE A 71 1.16 0.55 -11.14
C ILE A 71 0.83 1.92 -11.74
N SER A 72 1.68 2.43 -12.65
CA SER A 72 1.49 3.75 -13.28
C SER A 72 0.28 3.81 -14.21
N LYS A 73 -0.18 2.65 -14.70
CA LYS A 73 -1.31 2.52 -15.63
C LYS A 73 -2.63 2.22 -14.94
N LEU A 74 -2.62 1.95 -13.64
CA LEU A 74 -3.80 1.68 -12.84
C LEU A 74 -4.28 2.96 -12.14
N LEU A 75 -5.58 3.08 -11.94
CA LEU A 75 -6.13 4.07 -11.03
C LEU A 75 -5.81 3.68 -9.58
N LEU A 76 -5.66 4.66 -8.69
CA LEU A 76 -5.24 4.42 -7.31
C LEU A 76 -6.15 3.43 -6.56
N HIS A 77 -7.47 3.47 -6.80
CA HIS A 77 -8.42 2.52 -6.21
C HIS A 77 -8.22 1.09 -6.73
N GLU A 78 -7.82 0.91 -7.99
CA GLU A 78 -7.49 -0.40 -8.57
C GLU A 78 -6.22 -0.97 -7.94
N VAL A 79 -5.23 -0.12 -7.62
CA VAL A 79 -4.03 -0.52 -6.87
C VAL A 79 -4.40 -0.95 -5.45
N GLY A 80 -5.35 -0.24 -4.80
CA GLY A 80 -5.85 -0.58 -3.47
C GLY A 80 -6.51 -1.97 -3.37
N HIS A 81 -7.01 -2.52 -4.48
CA HIS A 81 -7.48 -3.91 -4.55
C HIS A 81 -6.36 -4.96 -4.59
N ILE A 82 -5.12 -4.53 -4.83
CA ILE A 82 -3.95 -5.40 -5.00
C ILE A 82 -2.99 -5.26 -3.82
N VAL A 83 -2.82 -4.04 -3.31
CA VAL A 83 -1.85 -3.69 -2.27
C VAL A 83 -2.57 -3.00 -1.11
N GLY A 84 -2.51 -3.61 0.07
CA GLY A 84 -2.94 -3.00 1.33
C GLY A 84 -1.76 -2.38 2.08
N THR A 85 -1.98 -1.26 2.76
CA THR A 85 -0.97 -0.60 3.60
C THR A 85 -1.54 -0.35 4.99
N VAL A 86 -0.75 -0.60 6.03
CA VAL A 86 -1.03 -0.21 7.42
C VAL A 86 -0.03 0.88 7.80
N PHE A 87 -0.52 2.01 8.28
CA PHE A 87 0.32 3.17 8.56
C PHE A 87 1.06 3.04 9.90
N GLN A 88 2.13 3.81 10.06
CA GLN A 88 2.92 3.84 11.30
C GLN A 88 2.11 4.40 12.48
N ASP A 89 1.29 5.43 12.26
CA ASP A 89 0.27 5.86 13.23
C ASP A 89 -1.10 5.26 12.83
N PRO A 90 -1.54 4.17 13.45
CA PRO A 90 -2.80 3.52 13.09
C PRO A 90 -4.02 4.43 13.34
N ARG A 91 -3.93 5.38 14.28
CA ARG A 91 -5.05 6.28 14.60
C ARG A 91 -5.34 7.25 13.46
N SER A 92 -4.33 7.57 12.65
CA SER A 92 -4.49 8.40 11.45
C SER A 92 -5.28 7.71 10.34
N GLN A 93 -5.53 6.40 10.48
CA GLN A 93 -6.21 5.57 9.48
C GLN A 93 -7.61 5.13 9.93
N PHE A 94 -8.06 5.48 11.15
CA PHE A 94 -9.41 5.15 11.64
C PHE A 94 -10.42 6.21 11.26
N PHE A 95 -11.58 5.76 10.76
CA PHE A 95 -12.68 6.63 10.32
C PHE A 95 -13.98 6.40 11.09
N THR A 96 -14.07 5.29 11.84
CA THR A 96 -15.29 4.85 12.51
C THR A 96 -15.14 4.84 14.04
N THR A 97 -16.25 4.60 14.75
CA THR A 97 -16.27 4.64 16.22
C THR A 97 -15.92 3.28 16.83
N THR A 98 -16.14 2.19 16.11
CA THR A 98 -15.96 0.83 16.60
C THR A 98 -15.12 -0.02 15.65
N THR A 99 -14.42 -1.01 16.20
CA THR A 99 -13.51 -1.89 15.43
C THR A 99 -14.24 -2.67 14.33
N ASP A 100 -15.46 -3.13 14.59
CA ASP A 100 -16.28 -3.87 13.62
C ASP A 100 -16.71 -2.99 12.44
N GLU A 101 -17.06 -1.72 12.70
CA GLU A 101 -17.34 -0.73 11.67
C GLU A 101 -16.09 -0.43 10.84
N GLU A 102 -14.92 -0.32 11.46
CA GLU A 102 -13.66 -0.05 10.77
C GLU A 102 -13.29 -1.18 9.79
N ILE A 103 -13.44 -2.44 10.22
CA ILE A 103 -13.23 -3.61 9.37
C ILE A 103 -14.26 -3.66 8.24
N ALA A 104 -15.53 -3.34 8.53
CA ALA A 104 -16.60 -3.32 7.54
C ALA A 104 -16.41 -2.22 6.49
N PHE A 105 -15.87 -1.07 6.89
CA PHE A 105 -15.75 0.13 6.06
C PHE A 105 -15.06 -0.14 4.72
N GLY A 106 -13.88 -0.78 4.74
CA GLY A 106 -13.16 -1.10 3.50
C GLY A 106 -13.93 -2.01 2.55
N LEU A 107 -14.73 -2.95 3.08
CA LEU A 107 -15.57 -3.83 2.28
C LEU A 107 -16.80 -3.11 1.71
N GLN A 108 -17.34 -2.14 2.45
CA GLN A 108 -18.42 -1.27 1.98
C GLN A 108 -17.94 -0.36 0.83
N THR A 109 -16.73 0.20 0.93
CA THR A 109 -16.14 1.07 -0.12
C THR A 109 -16.05 0.36 -1.47
N ILE A 110 -15.88 -0.97 -1.46
CA ILE A 110 -15.82 -1.80 -2.67
C ILE A 110 -17.14 -2.52 -2.98
N CYS A 111 -18.24 -2.04 -2.41
CA CYS A 111 -19.61 -2.48 -2.66
C CYS A 111 -19.85 -3.98 -2.44
N LYS A 112 -19.24 -4.58 -1.41
CA LYS A 112 -19.56 -5.96 -1.02
C LYS A 112 -21.00 -6.08 -0.51
N SER A 113 -21.59 -7.27 -0.68
CA SER A 113 -22.92 -7.55 -0.13
C SER A 113 -22.90 -7.54 1.39
N ARG A 114 -24.04 -7.24 2.00
CA ARG A 114 -24.19 -7.24 3.46
C ARG A 114 -23.79 -8.58 4.09
N ASP A 115 -24.15 -9.68 3.43
CA ASP A 115 -23.84 -11.03 3.90
C ASP A 115 -22.33 -11.31 3.83
N GLU A 116 -21.64 -10.90 2.75
CA GLU A 116 -20.19 -11.07 2.63
C GLU A 116 -19.45 -10.21 3.67
N ILE A 117 -19.92 -8.98 3.92
CA ILE A 117 -19.34 -8.09 4.94
C ILE A 117 -19.47 -8.73 6.32
N LYS A 118 -20.69 -9.15 6.70
CA LYS A 118 -20.96 -9.75 8.00
C LYS A 118 -20.09 -10.99 8.23
N GLN A 119 -20.01 -11.87 7.24
CA GLN A 119 -19.19 -13.08 7.33
C GLN A 119 -17.71 -12.76 7.53
N ARG A 120 -17.16 -11.79 6.80
CA ARG A 120 -15.73 -11.42 6.91
C ARG A 120 -15.41 -10.75 8.24
N VAL A 121 -16.28 -9.87 8.74
CA VAL A 121 -16.12 -9.21 10.04
C VAL A 121 -16.16 -10.25 11.16
N GLU A 122 -17.11 -11.19 11.14
CA GLU A 122 -17.22 -12.24 12.15
C GLU A 122 -15.96 -13.11 12.23
N VAL A 123 -15.39 -13.50 11.09
CA VAL A 123 -14.13 -14.28 11.05
C VAL A 123 -12.98 -13.53 11.73
N LEU A 124 -12.87 -12.23 11.51
CA LEU A 124 -11.80 -11.41 12.09
C LEU A 124 -12.00 -11.17 13.58
N CYS A 125 -13.23 -10.86 14.03
CA CYS A 125 -13.53 -10.70 15.45
C CYS A 125 -13.36 -11.99 16.26
N LEU A 126 -13.48 -13.16 15.64
CA LEU A 126 -13.19 -14.45 16.30
C LEU A 126 -11.70 -14.66 16.57
N LEU A 127 -10.81 -14.02 15.80
CA LEU A 127 -9.37 -14.10 16.00
C LEU A 127 -8.89 -13.26 17.19
N GLU A 128 -9.59 -12.17 17.52
CA GLU A 128 -9.29 -11.32 18.68
C GLU A 128 -9.74 -11.91 20.03
N ARG A 129 -10.60 -12.94 20.01
CA ARG A 129 -11.12 -13.61 21.23
C ARG A 129 -10.23 -14.75 21.73
N LYS A 130 -8.98 -14.84 21.25
CA LYS A 130 -7.96 -15.78 21.72
C LYS A 130 -6.81 -15.02 22.35
#